data_AF-A0A948I0C1-F1
#
_entry.id   AF-A0A948I0C1-F1
#
_cell.length_a   1.000
_cell.length_b   1.000
_cell.length_c   1.000
_cell.angle_alpha   90.00
_cell.angle_beta   90.00
_cell.angle_gamma   90.00
#
_symmetry.space_group_name_H-M   'P 1'
#
loop_
_entity.id
_entity.type
_entity.pdbx_description
1 polymer ?
#
loop_
_entity_poly.entity_id
_entity_poly.type
_entity_poly.pdbx_seq_one_letter_code
_entity_poly.pdbx_strand_id
1 'polypeptide(L)'
;YLKRFSDISLGAITAQTRILTWQSAIKGFSTAPILGAGPENFSYLFNANYNPRLLMYGGGSFAETWQDKPHNAFIEILTETGIIGSLSYILIWFFVAIYLFKIFRKGEKFLSLILAATFIAYFGAIFFSFDSFGSWFGLYLMLGFLASHNNANVGENMRMPRIANTIYSRLASFAIILVLLALLYVNCSIWRANLADADALRTFPKNPESGIALFEKSLSYKSPYKSEYQFDLIASVAGAVEKRVGIGDLENIINFALDEAEKAVSTHPKIASGYTDMARIYNVFGTIGRDPEILARAQQFGEKSLELSPNRQETLFYLARTALLQNRPNIAVEWAKQAVAADVTVGVSYWYLGLSLVANNQSAAGIIEIKKALDLGYQPRNDSEKIFIKNLGL
;
A
#
# COMPACT_ATOMS: atom_id res chain seq x y z
N TYR A 1 -14.50 -17.55 -18.88
CA TYR A 1 -15.31 -17.74 -17.65
C TYR A 1 -15.09 -19.11 -17.01
N LEU A 2 -15.24 -20.24 -17.72
CA LEU A 2 -15.02 -21.59 -17.16
C LEU A 2 -13.62 -21.81 -16.53
N LYS A 3 -12.56 -21.24 -17.14
CA LYS A 3 -11.19 -21.27 -16.59
C LYS A 3 -11.07 -20.65 -15.18
N ARG A 4 -11.86 -19.60 -14.88
CA ARG A 4 -11.87 -18.96 -13.55
C ARG A 4 -12.55 -19.83 -12.48
N PHE A 5 -13.47 -20.71 -12.87
CA PHE A 5 -14.10 -21.66 -11.95
C PHE A 5 -13.23 -22.90 -11.71
N SER A 6 -12.41 -23.32 -12.69
CA SER A 6 -11.44 -24.43 -12.50
C SER A 6 -10.20 -24.02 -11.70
N ASP A 7 -9.88 -22.73 -11.63
CA ASP A 7 -8.69 -22.21 -10.95
C ASP A 7 -8.95 -21.84 -9.46
N ILE A 8 -10.15 -22.08 -8.94
CA ILE A 8 -10.47 -21.91 -7.50
C ILE A 8 -9.83 -23.07 -6.73
N SER A 9 -8.55 -22.93 -6.40
CA SER A 9 -7.84 -23.85 -5.52
C SER A 9 -7.14 -23.06 -4.42
N LEU A 10 -7.02 -23.68 -3.24
CA LEU A 10 -6.20 -23.12 -2.15
C LEU A 10 -4.71 -23.01 -2.54
N GLY A 11 -4.29 -23.70 -3.61
CA GLY A 11 -2.94 -23.60 -4.20
C GLY A 11 -2.77 -22.49 -5.24
N ALA A 12 -3.83 -21.76 -5.61
CA ALA A 12 -3.71 -20.63 -6.51
C ALA A 12 -2.87 -19.51 -5.88
N ILE A 13 -2.06 -18.84 -6.70
CA ILE A 13 -1.14 -17.77 -6.26
C ILE A 13 -1.88 -16.72 -5.40
N THR A 14 -3.06 -16.30 -5.84
CA THR A 14 -3.89 -15.31 -5.14
C THR A 14 -4.42 -15.79 -3.79
N ALA A 15 -4.65 -17.09 -3.61
CA ALA A 15 -5.05 -17.65 -2.32
C ALA A 15 -3.86 -17.70 -1.35
N GLN A 16 -2.69 -18.09 -1.84
CA GLN A 16 -1.47 -18.17 -1.03
C GLN A 16 -1.01 -16.79 -0.55
N THR A 17 -1.01 -15.76 -1.42
CA THR A 17 -0.66 -14.40 -1.00
C THR A 17 -1.59 -13.89 0.09
N ARG A 18 -2.90 -14.10 -0.05
CA ARG A 18 -3.89 -13.74 0.98
C ARG A 18 -3.65 -14.47 2.30
N ILE A 19 -3.38 -15.77 2.28
CA ILE A 19 -3.09 -16.54 3.50
C ILE A 19 -1.86 -15.97 4.21
N LEU A 20 -0.78 -15.68 3.49
CA LEU A 20 0.43 -15.09 4.07
C LEU A 20 0.15 -13.68 4.61
N THR A 21 -0.61 -12.87 3.89
CA THR A 21 -1.05 -11.54 4.36
C THR A 21 -1.88 -11.64 5.63
N TRP A 22 -2.79 -12.61 5.74
CA TRP A 22 -3.59 -12.85 6.93
C TRP A 22 -2.73 -13.34 8.10
N GLN A 23 -1.72 -14.17 7.86
CA GLN A 23 -0.77 -14.56 8.90
C GLN A 23 0.00 -13.35 9.44
N SER A 24 0.49 -12.47 8.57
CA SER A 24 1.14 -11.22 8.97
C SER A 24 0.17 -10.31 9.75
N ALA A 25 -1.08 -10.23 9.31
CA ALA A 25 -2.14 -9.46 9.96
C ALA A 25 -2.45 -9.96 11.39
N ILE A 26 -2.63 -11.27 11.55
CA ILE A 26 -2.92 -11.87 12.86
C ILE A 26 -1.70 -11.78 13.78
N LYS A 27 -0.49 -11.95 13.26
CA LYS A 27 0.73 -11.75 14.04
C LYS A 27 0.82 -10.31 14.55
N GLY A 28 0.57 -9.34 13.68
CA GLY A 28 0.64 -7.93 14.03
C GLY A 28 -0.51 -7.45 14.93
N PHE A 29 -1.69 -8.08 14.91
CA PHE A 29 -2.79 -7.77 15.82
C PHE A 29 -2.35 -7.79 17.31
N SER A 30 -1.41 -8.68 17.65
CA SER A 30 -0.87 -8.78 19.02
C SER A 30 -0.21 -7.50 19.55
N THR A 31 0.20 -6.56 18.69
CA THR A 31 0.82 -5.30 19.12
C THR A 31 -0.19 -4.23 19.54
N ALA A 32 -1.46 -4.36 19.13
CA ALA A 32 -2.53 -3.41 19.44
C ALA A 32 -3.91 -4.10 19.59
N PRO A 33 -4.08 -5.06 20.51
CA PRO A 33 -5.25 -5.95 20.51
C PRO A 33 -6.57 -5.27 20.91
N ILE A 34 -6.52 -4.19 21.69
CA ILE A 34 -7.72 -3.55 22.25
C ILE A 34 -8.36 -2.59 21.25
N LEU A 35 -7.57 -1.64 20.74
CA LEU A 35 -8.02 -0.54 19.87
C LEU A 35 -7.59 -0.69 18.41
N GLY A 36 -6.74 -1.67 18.10
CA GLY A 36 -6.19 -1.86 16.76
C GLY A 36 -5.15 -0.81 16.39
N ALA A 37 -4.67 -0.89 15.14
CA ALA A 37 -3.71 0.04 14.55
C ALA A 37 -4.32 1.41 14.17
N GLY A 38 -5.64 1.55 14.23
CA GLY A 38 -6.40 2.67 13.70
C GLY A 38 -6.87 2.44 12.26
N PRO A 39 -7.90 3.18 11.80
CA PRO A 39 -8.38 3.07 10.42
C PRO A 39 -7.30 3.42 9.39
N GLU A 40 -7.27 2.71 8.26
CA GLU A 40 -6.32 2.91 7.14
C GLU A 40 -4.84 2.71 7.52
N ASN A 41 -4.58 1.99 8.62
CA ASN A 41 -3.24 1.75 9.16
C ASN A 41 -2.80 0.27 9.06
N PHE A 42 -3.52 -0.55 8.31
CA PHE A 42 -3.15 -1.96 8.10
C PHE A 42 -1.70 -2.15 7.59
N SER A 43 -1.25 -1.28 6.68
CA SER A 43 0.08 -1.36 6.07
C SER A 43 1.22 -1.32 7.11
N TYR A 44 1.09 -0.56 8.19
CA TYR A 44 2.09 -0.51 9.27
C TYR A 44 2.26 -1.87 9.95
N LEU A 45 1.12 -2.47 10.28
CA LEU A 45 1.05 -3.73 10.99
C LEU A 45 1.56 -4.87 10.10
N PHE A 46 1.12 -4.88 8.84
CA PHE A 46 1.58 -5.84 7.84
C PHE A 46 3.08 -5.74 7.61
N ASN A 47 3.62 -4.53 7.45
CA ASN A 47 5.03 -4.33 7.12
C ASN A 47 5.96 -4.72 8.26
N ALA A 48 5.62 -4.39 9.51
CA ALA A 48 6.36 -4.84 10.68
C ALA A 48 6.39 -6.37 10.82
N ASN A 49 5.40 -7.05 10.26
CA ASN A 49 5.24 -8.51 10.32
C ASN A 49 5.36 -9.18 8.96
N TYR A 50 6.03 -8.54 8.01
CA TYR A 50 6.16 -9.02 6.65
C TYR A 50 6.66 -10.46 6.58
N ASN A 51 5.96 -11.26 5.76
CA ASN A 51 6.33 -12.64 5.50
C ASN A 51 7.17 -12.69 4.21
N PRO A 52 8.48 -13.01 4.29
CA PRO A 52 9.37 -12.98 3.13
C PRO A 52 8.96 -13.94 2.01
N ARG A 53 8.21 -14.99 2.34
CA ARG A 53 7.65 -15.93 1.38
C ARG A 53 6.75 -15.29 0.33
N LEU A 54 6.16 -14.12 0.63
CA LEU A 54 5.35 -13.37 -0.34
C LEU A 54 6.10 -13.09 -1.65
N LEU A 55 7.42 -12.93 -1.57
CA LEU A 55 8.25 -12.66 -2.74
C LEU A 55 8.29 -13.82 -3.75
N MET A 56 7.94 -15.06 -3.34
CA MET A 56 7.78 -16.19 -4.26
C MET A 56 6.64 -15.97 -5.27
N TYR A 57 5.65 -15.15 -4.90
CA TYR A 57 4.41 -14.99 -5.65
C TYR A 57 4.36 -13.70 -6.48
N GLY A 58 5.37 -12.83 -6.37
CA GLY A 58 5.40 -11.53 -7.03
C GLY A 58 5.67 -11.55 -8.53
N GLY A 59 5.89 -12.72 -9.15
CA GLY A 59 6.13 -12.82 -10.60
C GLY A 59 7.34 -12.03 -11.10
N GLY A 60 8.33 -11.78 -10.23
CA GLY A 60 9.48 -10.92 -10.52
C GLY A 60 9.28 -9.43 -10.18
N SER A 61 8.10 -9.03 -9.72
CA SER A 61 7.81 -7.71 -9.16
C SER A 61 7.75 -7.75 -7.62
N PHE A 62 7.99 -6.60 -6.98
CA PHE A 62 7.79 -6.41 -5.54
C PHE A 62 6.35 -5.99 -5.20
N ALA A 63 5.49 -5.74 -6.20
CA ALA A 63 4.13 -5.21 -6.00
C ALA A 63 3.29 -6.06 -5.04
N GLU A 64 3.32 -7.38 -5.16
CA GLU A 64 2.55 -8.30 -4.30
C GLU A 64 3.09 -8.36 -2.86
N THR A 65 4.23 -7.73 -2.56
CA THR A 65 4.87 -7.76 -1.24
C THR A 65 4.53 -6.56 -0.35
N TRP A 66 3.85 -5.55 -0.92
CA TRP A 66 3.32 -4.39 -0.21
C TRP A 66 1.79 -4.47 -0.22
N GLN A 67 1.19 -4.48 0.96
CA GLN A 67 -0.26 -4.62 1.13
C GLN A 67 -0.78 -3.47 1.99
N ASP A 68 -1.77 -2.76 1.46
CA ASP A 68 -2.52 -1.71 2.13
C ASP A 68 -3.79 -2.25 2.80
N LYS A 69 -4.31 -3.39 2.33
CA LYS A 69 -5.49 -4.08 2.87
C LYS A 69 -5.26 -5.59 3.00
N PRO A 70 -5.90 -6.28 3.97
CA PRO A 70 -5.83 -7.74 4.09
C PRO A 70 -6.69 -8.48 3.05
N HIS A 71 -7.51 -7.78 2.26
CA HIS A 71 -8.49 -8.39 1.35
C HIS A 71 -9.48 -9.34 2.06
N ASN A 72 -9.78 -9.00 3.31
CA ASN A 72 -10.76 -9.64 4.17
C ASN A 72 -11.24 -8.60 5.19
N ALA A 73 -12.46 -8.09 5.02
CA ALA A 73 -12.97 -7.01 5.85
C ALA A 73 -13.01 -7.34 7.35
N PHE A 74 -13.18 -8.61 7.73
CA PHE A 74 -13.19 -9.01 9.14
C PHE A 74 -11.80 -8.91 9.77
N ILE A 75 -10.76 -9.33 9.04
CA ILE A 75 -9.37 -9.17 9.48
C ILE A 75 -9.01 -7.70 9.53
N GLU A 76 -9.45 -6.92 8.55
CA GLU A 76 -9.26 -5.47 8.52
C GLU A 76 -9.84 -4.81 9.78
N ILE A 77 -11.14 -5.02 10.05
CA ILE A 77 -11.81 -4.53 11.25
C ILE A 77 -11.07 -4.98 12.52
N LEU A 78 -10.66 -6.24 12.61
CA LEU A 78 -9.92 -6.75 13.77
C LEU A 78 -8.58 -6.04 13.97
N THR A 79 -7.79 -5.90 12.91
CA THR A 79 -6.45 -5.30 12.99
C THR A 79 -6.48 -3.79 13.16
N GLU A 80 -7.45 -3.08 12.57
CA GLU A 80 -7.53 -1.62 12.60
C GLU A 80 -8.31 -1.09 13.81
N THR A 81 -9.31 -1.82 14.29
CA THR A 81 -10.18 -1.36 15.39
C THR A 81 -10.06 -2.18 16.67
N GLY A 82 -9.28 -3.27 16.63
CA GLY A 82 -9.07 -4.15 17.76
C GLY A 82 -10.32 -4.93 18.16
N ILE A 83 -10.28 -5.55 19.33
CA ILE A 83 -11.41 -6.28 19.90
C ILE A 83 -12.61 -5.37 20.14
N ILE A 84 -12.40 -4.12 20.58
CA ILE A 84 -13.52 -3.21 20.89
C ILE A 84 -14.33 -2.88 19.63
N GLY A 85 -13.66 -2.50 18.54
CA GLY A 85 -14.36 -2.21 17.29
C GLY A 85 -14.93 -3.46 16.62
N SER A 86 -14.23 -4.60 16.71
CA SER A 86 -14.75 -5.89 16.22
C SER A 86 -16.02 -6.32 16.94
N LEU A 87 -16.06 -6.21 18.28
CA LEU A 87 -17.26 -6.51 19.06
C LEU A 87 -18.40 -5.54 18.73
N SER A 88 -18.09 -4.26 18.54
CA SER A 88 -19.08 -3.26 18.12
C SER A 88 -19.68 -3.60 16.75
N TYR A 89 -18.84 -4.03 15.80
CA TYR A 89 -19.27 -4.50 14.49
C TYR A 89 -20.17 -5.73 14.60
N ILE A 90 -19.77 -6.74 15.38
CA ILE A 90 -20.57 -7.96 15.63
C ILE A 90 -21.93 -7.60 16.26
N LEU A 91 -21.96 -6.65 17.19
CA LEU A 91 -23.20 -6.21 17.85
C LEU A 91 -24.19 -5.59 16.87
N ILE A 92 -23.73 -4.79 15.90
CA ILE A 92 -24.61 -4.26 14.84
C ILE A 92 -25.32 -5.40 14.13
N TRP A 93 -24.58 -6.42 13.73
CA TRP A 93 -25.12 -7.57 13.00
C TRP A 93 -26.01 -8.47 13.84
N PHE A 94 -25.70 -8.59 15.14
CA PHE A 94 -26.57 -9.26 16.10
C PHE A 94 -27.95 -8.59 16.17
N PHE A 95 -28.01 -7.25 16.25
CA PHE A 95 -29.27 -6.52 16.24
C PHE A 95 -30.01 -6.61 14.90
N VAL A 96 -29.29 -6.58 13.77
CA VAL A 96 -29.87 -6.84 12.44
C VAL A 96 -30.53 -8.22 12.41
N ALA A 97 -29.85 -9.27 12.89
CA ALA A 97 -30.40 -10.63 12.91
C ALA A 97 -31.66 -10.75 13.81
N ILE A 98 -31.64 -10.16 15.01
CA ILE A 98 -32.82 -10.08 15.89
C ILE A 98 -33.99 -9.42 15.15
N TYR A 99 -33.70 -8.32 14.47
CA TYR A 99 -34.74 -7.56 13.81
C TYR A 99 -35.31 -8.27 12.59
N LEU A 100 -34.48 -8.93 11.77
CA LEU A 100 -34.94 -9.81 10.70
C LEU A 100 -35.81 -10.95 11.24
N PHE A 101 -35.46 -11.53 12.39
CA PHE A 101 -36.28 -12.54 13.04
C PHE A 101 -37.63 -11.97 13.50
N LYS A 102 -37.68 -10.72 14.00
CA LYS A 102 -38.95 -10.04 14.33
C LYS A 102 -39.84 -9.85 13.10
N ILE A 103 -39.29 -9.39 11.97
CA ILE A 103 -40.03 -9.27 10.69
C ILE A 103 -40.61 -10.64 10.29
N PHE A 104 -39.79 -11.70 10.37
CA PHE A 104 -40.22 -13.06 10.05
C PHE A 104 -41.39 -13.52 10.93
N ARG A 105 -41.32 -13.25 12.24
CA ARG A 105 -42.38 -13.60 13.22
C ARG A 105 -43.66 -12.78 13.06
N LYS A 106 -43.57 -11.56 12.51
CA LYS A 106 -44.73 -10.70 12.19
C LYS A 106 -45.50 -11.13 10.93
N GLY A 107 -45.02 -12.14 10.21
CA GLY A 107 -45.69 -12.68 9.02
C GLY A 107 -45.07 -12.21 7.69
N GLU A 108 -44.18 -11.23 7.71
CA GLU A 108 -43.45 -10.71 6.55
C GLU A 108 -42.23 -11.60 6.19
N LYS A 109 -42.47 -12.91 6.08
CA LYS A 109 -41.41 -13.93 5.94
C LYS A 109 -40.54 -13.69 4.71
N PHE A 110 -41.15 -13.36 3.58
CA PHE A 110 -40.44 -13.17 2.31
C PHE A 110 -39.46 -11.99 2.37
N LEU A 111 -39.90 -10.86 2.94
CA LEU A 111 -39.05 -9.69 3.15
C LEU A 111 -37.85 -10.03 4.06
N SER A 112 -38.10 -10.69 5.20
CA SER A 112 -37.05 -11.11 6.11
C SER A 112 -36.02 -12.03 5.43
N LEU A 113 -36.47 -13.03 4.66
CA LEU A 113 -35.59 -13.95 3.95
C LEU A 113 -34.77 -13.26 2.84
N ILE A 114 -35.36 -12.33 2.09
CA ILE A 114 -34.63 -11.55 1.08
C ILE A 114 -33.53 -10.73 1.75
N LEU A 115 -33.86 -9.99 2.81
CA LEU A 115 -32.88 -9.15 3.51
C LEU A 115 -31.77 -10.00 4.13
N ALA A 116 -32.11 -11.15 4.74
CA ALA A 116 -31.12 -12.09 5.24
C ALA A 116 -30.20 -12.61 4.12
N ALA A 117 -30.76 -13.01 2.97
CA ALA A 117 -29.98 -13.45 1.82
C ALA A 117 -29.06 -12.33 1.30
N THR A 118 -29.53 -11.09 1.25
CA THR A 118 -28.73 -9.91 0.86
C THR A 118 -27.55 -9.70 1.81
N PHE A 119 -27.76 -9.76 3.13
CA PHE A 119 -26.65 -9.62 4.08
C PHE A 119 -25.67 -10.80 4.03
N ILE A 120 -26.16 -12.02 3.85
CA ILE A 120 -25.29 -13.20 3.64
C ILE A 120 -24.45 -13.02 2.37
N ALA A 121 -25.06 -12.55 1.28
CA ALA A 121 -24.33 -12.25 0.04
C ALA A 121 -23.28 -11.15 0.24
N TYR A 122 -23.63 -10.08 0.97
CA TYR A 122 -22.69 -9.02 1.35
C TYR A 122 -21.49 -9.59 2.13
N PHE A 123 -21.73 -10.38 3.18
CA PHE A 123 -20.66 -11.00 3.96
C PHE A 123 -19.81 -11.96 3.12
N GLY A 124 -20.42 -12.74 2.23
CA GLY A 124 -19.71 -13.58 1.30
C GLY A 124 -18.77 -12.78 0.40
N ALA A 125 -19.20 -11.61 -0.07
CA ALA A 125 -18.38 -10.71 -0.87
C ALA A 125 -17.23 -10.10 -0.06
N ILE A 126 -17.51 -9.52 1.11
CA ILE A 126 -16.50 -8.84 1.93
C ILE A 126 -15.56 -9.78 2.69
N PHE A 127 -15.86 -11.08 2.76
CA PHE A 127 -14.89 -12.06 3.28
C PHE A 127 -13.65 -12.19 2.38
N PHE A 128 -13.82 -12.03 1.06
CA PHE A 128 -12.76 -12.13 0.06
C PHE A 128 -12.36 -10.77 -0.54
N SER A 129 -12.85 -9.69 0.05
CA SER A 129 -12.69 -8.30 -0.39
C SER A 129 -12.59 -7.39 0.85
N PHE A 130 -12.54 -6.08 0.62
CA PHE A 130 -12.73 -5.04 1.62
C PHE A 130 -13.98 -4.22 1.26
N ASP A 131 -14.42 -3.38 2.19
CA ASP A 131 -15.50 -2.45 1.92
C ASP A 131 -15.01 -1.28 1.05
N SER A 132 -15.89 -0.83 0.16
CA SER A 132 -15.68 0.33 -0.69
C SER A 132 -16.85 1.28 -0.55
N PHE A 133 -16.74 2.47 -1.14
CA PHE A 133 -17.88 3.40 -1.22
C PHE A 133 -19.15 2.71 -1.74
N GLY A 134 -19.04 1.85 -2.75
CA GLY A 134 -20.18 1.13 -3.32
C GLY A 134 -20.83 0.15 -2.34
N SER A 135 -20.04 -0.66 -1.64
CA SER A 135 -20.57 -1.64 -0.68
C SER A 135 -21.17 -0.94 0.55
N TRP A 136 -20.50 0.10 1.05
CA TRP A 136 -21.02 0.93 2.14
C TRP A 136 -22.30 1.67 1.78
N PHE A 137 -22.39 2.24 0.58
CA PHE A 137 -23.60 2.92 0.13
C PHE A 137 -24.81 1.97 0.13
N GLY A 138 -24.66 0.79 -0.47
CA GLY A 138 -25.69 -0.25 -0.46
C GLY A 138 -26.04 -0.71 0.95
N LEU A 139 -25.02 -0.97 1.79
CA LEU A 139 -25.19 -1.36 3.18
C LEU A 139 -26.01 -0.34 3.98
N TYR A 140 -25.61 0.93 3.95
CA TYR A 140 -26.27 1.98 4.73
C TYR A 140 -27.70 2.25 4.26
N LEU A 141 -27.97 2.16 2.96
CA LEU A 141 -29.34 2.20 2.44
C LEU A 141 -30.20 1.05 2.98
N MET A 142 -29.66 -0.18 3.01
CA MET A 142 -30.38 -1.34 3.55
C MET A 142 -30.59 -1.23 5.07
N LEU A 143 -29.60 -0.77 5.82
CA LEU A 143 -29.75 -0.51 7.26
C LEU A 143 -30.77 0.60 7.54
N GLY A 144 -30.76 1.67 6.72
CA GLY A 144 -31.74 2.76 6.79
C GLY A 144 -33.16 2.28 6.50
N PHE A 145 -33.34 1.46 5.47
CA PHE A 145 -34.63 0.80 5.17
C PHE A 145 -35.08 -0.09 6.34
N LEU A 146 -34.18 -0.89 6.90
CA LEU A 146 -34.47 -1.77 8.02
C LEU A 146 -34.93 -0.98 9.26
N ALA A 147 -34.23 0.13 9.55
CA ALA A 147 -34.56 1.01 10.66
C ALA A 147 -35.90 1.75 10.44
N SER A 148 -36.19 2.22 9.23
CA SER A 148 -37.45 2.90 8.92
C SER A 148 -38.64 1.94 8.98
N HIS A 149 -38.48 0.71 8.51
CA HIS A 149 -39.50 -0.34 8.61
C HIS A 149 -39.83 -0.67 10.08
N ASN A 150 -38.86 -0.62 11.00
CA ASN A 150 -39.11 -0.81 12.43
C ASN A 150 -39.94 0.33 13.02
N ASN A 151 -39.57 1.55 12.64
CA ASN A 151 -40.17 2.78 13.16
C ASN A 151 -41.50 3.13 12.49
N ALA A 152 -41.91 2.44 11.41
CA ALA A 152 -43.22 2.60 10.79
C ALA A 152 -44.39 2.35 11.77
N ASN A 153 -44.15 1.62 12.86
CA ASN A 153 -45.12 1.40 13.94
C ASN A 153 -45.00 2.40 15.12
N VAL A 154 -44.02 3.31 15.08
CA VAL A 154 -43.77 4.35 16.12
C VAL A 154 -44.34 5.72 15.67
N GLY A 155 -44.88 5.78 14.45
CA GLY A 155 -45.40 7.00 13.83
C GLY A 155 -46.79 7.39 14.30
N GLU A 156 -46.91 7.90 15.53
CA GLU A 156 -47.95 8.89 15.88
C GLU A 156 -47.49 9.91 16.95
N ASN A 157 -46.42 9.65 17.72
CA ASN A 157 -46.04 10.49 18.87
C ASN A 157 -44.61 11.06 18.87
N MET A 158 -43.84 10.95 17.78
CA MET A 158 -42.61 11.74 17.65
C MET A 158 -42.96 13.21 17.37
N ARG A 159 -43.31 13.95 18.42
CA ARG A 159 -43.26 15.42 18.40
C ARG A 159 -41.81 15.78 18.12
N MET A 160 -41.53 16.24 16.90
CA MET A 160 -40.31 16.97 16.61
C MET A 160 -40.15 18.02 17.72
N PRO A 161 -39.05 18.02 18.49
CA PRO A 161 -38.80 19.11 19.42
C PRO A 161 -38.90 20.37 18.57
N ARG A 162 -39.87 21.26 18.86
CA ARG A 162 -39.86 22.60 18.26
C ARG A 162 -38.50 23.16 18.64
N ILE A 163 -37.58 23.24 17.68
CA ILE A 163 -36.24 23.77 17.94
C ILE A 163 -36.47 25.15 18.53
N ALA A 164 -36.23 25.24 19.83
CA ALA A 164 -36.45 26.43 20.59
C ALA A 164 -35.41 27.44 20.08
N ASN A 165 -35.91 28.58 19.60
CA ASN A 165 -35.17 29.77 19.19
C ASN A 165 -34.67 29.83 17.72
N THR A 166 -35.30 30.71 16.93
CA THR A 166 -34.96 31.07 15.53
C THR A 166 -33.50 31.49 15.35
N ILE A 167 -32.84 31.94 16.42
CA ILE A 167 -31.41 32.31 16.41
C ILE A 167 -30.53 31.07 16.26
N TYR A 168 -30.79 30.00 17.02
CA TYR A 168 -29.97 28.78 16.96
C TYR A 168 -30.12 28.06 15.61
N SER A 169 -31.32 28.05 15.02
CA SER A 169 -31.50 27.47 13.68
C SER A 169 -30.75 28.26 12.61
N ARG A 170 -30.76 29.60 12.66
CA ARG A 170 -29.97 30.45 11.75
C ARG A 170 -28.47 30.23 11.92
N LEU A 171 -27.98 30.14 13.16
CA LEU A 171 -26.58 29.84 13.45
C LEU A 171 -26.17 28.45 12.95
N ALA A 172 -27.02 27.43 13.15
CA ALA A 172 -26.78 26.09 12.64
C ALA A 172 -26.75 26.05 11.10
N SER A 173 -27.70 26.70 10.43
CA SER A 173 -27.70 26.82 8.96
C SER A 173 -26.47 27.56 8.44
N PHE A 174 -26.07 28.66 9.10
CA PHE A 174 -24.86 29.39 8.75
C PHE A 174 -23.61 28.52 8.92
N ALA A 175 -23.50 27.78 10.03
CA ALA A 175 -22.41 26.84 10.26
C ALA A 175 -22.36 25.73 9.20
N ILE A 176 -23.52 25.17 8.82
CA ILE A 176 -23.61 24.18 7.75
C ILE A 176 -23.13 24.77 6.42
N ILE A 177 -23.55 25.99 6.07
CA ILE A 177 -23.10 26.66 4.84
C ILE A 177 -21.58 26.87 4.87
N LEU A 178 -21.02 27.34 5.99
CA LEU A 178 -19.57 27.48 6.12
C LEU A 178 -18.83 26.15 5.97
N VAL A 179 -19.35 25.06 6.55
CA VAL A 179 -18.79 23.71 6.37
C VAL A 179 -18.86 23.29 4.91
N LEU A 180 -19.99 23.50 4.23
CA LEU A 180 -20.14 23.17 2.81
C LEU A 180 -19.19 23.97 1.93
N LEU A 181 -19.01 25.27 2.20
CA LEU A 181 -18.05 26.12 1.49
C LEU A 181 -16.60 25.67 1.76
N ALA A 182 -16.27 25.31 2.99
CA ALA A 182 -14.96 24.77 3.34
C ALA A 182 -14.70 23.44 2.62
N LEU A 183 -15.68 22.52 2.60
CA LEU A 183 -15.59 21.27 1.87
C LEU A 183 -15.44 21.51 0.37
N LEU A 184 -16.20 22.44 -0.22
CA LEU A 184 -16.08 22.81 -1.62
C LEU A 184 -14.69 23.36 -1.94
N TYR A 185 -14.16 24.25 -1.09
CA TYR A 185 -12.81 24.80 -1.24
C TYR A 185 -11.74 23.70 -1.20
N VAL A 186 -11.81 22.79 -0.21
CA VAL A 186 -10.88 21.66 -0.08
C VAL A 186 -10.95 20.76 -1.32
N ASN A 187 -12.15 20.41 -1.78
CA ASN A 187 -12.32 19.58 -2.98
C ASN A 187 -11.79 20.28 -4.25
N CYS A 188 -12.03 21.59 -4.42
CA CYS A 188 -11.47 22.35 -5.53
C CYS A 188 -9.94 22.43 -5.47
N SER A 189 -9.36 22.57 -4.28
CA SER A 189 -7.90 22.59 -4.09
C SER A 189 -7.27 21.24 -4.46
N ILE A 190 -7.87 20.13 -3.98
CA ILE A 190 -7.47 18.76 -4.33
C ILE A 190 -7.57 18.53 -5.83
N TRP A 191 -8.69 18.91 -6.45
CA TRP A 191 -8.89 18.77 -7.89
C TRP A 191 -7.83 19.51 -8.70
N ARG A 192 -7.49 20.75 -8.32
CA ARG A 192 -6.45 21.54 -9.01
C ARG A 192 -5.06 20.93 -8.85
N ALA A 193 -4.75 20.40 -7.66
CA ALA A 193 -3.49 19.70 -7.40
C ALA A 193 -3.37 18.44 -8.27
N ASN A 194 -4.37 17.54 -8.20
CA ASN A 194 -4.41 16.32 -8.99
C ASN A 194 -4.37 16.58 -10.51
N LEU A 195 -5.06 17.62 -10.99
CA LEU A 195 -5.04 17.96 -12.41
C LEU A 195 -3.65 18.44 -12.84
N ALA A 196 -3.00 19.31 -12.06
CA ALA A 196 -1.65 19.80 -12.36
C ALA A 196 -0.63 18.66 -12.33
N ASP A 197 -0.76 17.75 -11.37
CA ASP A 197 0.10 16.57 -11.25
C ASP A 197 -0.06 15.60 -12.43
N ALA A 198 -1.31 15.27 -12.79
CA ALA A 198 -1.59 14.43 -13.95
C ALA A 198 -1.06 15.05 -15.26
N ASP A 199 -1.20 16.37 -15.41
CA ASP A 199 -0.63 17.10 -16.54
C ASP A 199 0.92 17.06 -16.52
N ALA A 200 1.53 17.14 -15.34
CA ALA A 200 2.98 17.00 -15.16
C ALA A 200 3.46 15.62 -15.61
N LEU A 201 2.85 14.54 -15.11
CA LEU A 201 3.17 13.16 -15.49
C LEU A 201 3.04 12.90 -17.00
N ARG A 202 2.04 13.51 -17.66
CA ARG A 202 1.84 13.39 -19.11
C ARG A 202 2.86 14.19 -19.93
N THR A 203 3.31 15.33 -19.38
CA THR A 203 4.16 16.31 -20.09
C THR A 203 5.64 16.03 -19.90
N PHE A 204 6.05 15.66 -18.69
CA PHE A 204 7.45 15.48 -18.28
C PHE A 204 8.25 14.57 -19.22
N PRO A 205 7.76 13.39 -19.67
CA PRO A 205 8.51 12.53 -20.59
C PRO A 205 8.80 13.16 -21.97
N LYS A 206 8.04 14.19 -22.36
CA LYS A 206 8.15 14.88 -23.66
C LYS A 206 8.90 16.20 -23.53
N ASN A 207 8.65 16.92 -22.43
CA ASN A 207 9.25 18.20 -22.12
C ASN A 207 9.47 18.28 -20.59
N PRO A 208 10.66 17.87 -20.11
CA PRO A 208 10.97 17.85 -18.68
C PRO A 208 10.81 19.20 -17.99
N GLU A 209 11.26 20.30 -18.62
CA GLU A 209 11.19 21.65 -18.05
C GLU A 209 9.73 22.06 -17.78
N SER A 210 8.85 21.88 -18.77
CA SER A 210 7.42 22.16 -18.59
C SER A 210 6.76 21.18 -17.61
N GLY A 211 7.23 19.93 -17.57
CA GLY A 211 6.77 18.94 -16.59
C GLY A 211 7.10 19.34 -15.15
N ILE A 212 8.32 19.80 -14.88
CA ILE A 212 8.75 20.28 -13.56
C ILE A 212 7.90 21.48 -13.12
N ALA A 213 7.66 22.45 -13.99
CA ALA A 213 6.80 23.60 -13.67
C ALA A 213 5.35 23.18 -13.29
N LEU A 214 4.84 22.10 -13.89
CA LEU A 214 3.53 21.55 -13.54
C LEU A 214 3.55 20.80 -12.21
N PHE A 215 4.63 20.06 -11.90
CA PHE A 215 4.81 19.47 -10.57
C PHE A 215 4.88 20.54 -9.48
N GLU A 216 5.67 21.60 -9.67
CA GLU A 216 5.73 22.74 -8.74
C GLU A 216 4.35 23.38 -8.53
N LYS A 217 3.59 23.54 -9.62
CA LYS A 217 2.21 24.03 -9.56
C LYS A 217 1.31 23.09 -8.75
N SER A 218 1.42 21.78 -8.93
CA SER A 218 0.70 20.79 -8.11
C SER A 218 1.02 20.96 -6.62
N LEU A 219 2.32 21.01 -6.29
CA LEU A 219 2.83 21.13 -4.92
C LEU A 219 2.47 22.47 -4.24
N SER A 220 2.11 23.49 -5.01
CA SER A 220 1.65 24.79 -4.51
C SER A 220 0.24 24.76 -3.92
N TYR A 221 -0.60 23.81 -4.33
CA TYR A 221 -1.96 23.68 -3.83
C TYR A 221 -1.99 22.94 -2.49
N LYS A 222 -2.95 23.32 -1.62
CA LYS A 222 -3.19 22.58 -0.39
C LYS A 222 -3.92 21.28 -0.71
N SER A 223 -3.28 20.15 -0.46
CA SER A 223 -3.88 18.83 -0.64
C SER A 223 -3.43 17.90 0.49
N PRO A 224 -4.32 17.07 1.07
CA PRO A 224 -3.92 15.99 1.97
C PRO A 224 -3.08 14.91 1.25
N TYR A 225 -3.08 14.88 -0.08
CA TYR A 225 -2.35 13.91 -0.90
C TYR A 225 -0.99 14.46 -1.39
N LYS A 226 -0.47 15.54 -0.78
CA LYS A 226 0.76 16.18 -1.25
C LYS A 226 1.96 15.22 -1.33
N SER A 227 2.07 14.26 -0.41
CA SER A 227 3.12 13.25 -0.43
C SER A 227 3.12 12.41 -1.71
N GLU A 228 1.96 12.14 -2.31
CA GLU A 228 1.85 11.41 -3.58
C GLU A 228 2.49 12.20 -4.72
N TYR A 229 2.16 13.49 -4.86
CA TYR A 229 2.73 14.37 -5.90
C TYR A 229 4.25 14.54 -5.74
N GLN A 230 4.74 14.56 -4.50
CA GLN A 230 6.18 14.62 -4.21
C GLN A 230 6.88 13.32 -4.68
N PHE A 231 6.24 12.17 -4.49
CA PHE A 231 6.73 10.89 -4.98
C PHE A 231 6.64 10.75 -6.51
N ASP A 232 5.58 11.26 -7.14
CA ASP A 232 5.43 11.29 -8.60
C ASP A 232 6.51 12.13 -9.27
N LEU A 233 6.84 13.28 -8.68
CA LEU A 233 7.96 14.13 -9.11
C LEU A 233 9.29 13.37 -9.06
N ILE A 234 9.69 12.85 -7.89
CA ILE A 234 10.99 12.20 -7.74
C ILE A 234 11.10 10.90 -8.55
N ALA A 235 10.01 10.13 -8.67
CA ALA A 235 9.97 8.92 -9.49
C ALA A 235 10.12 9.26 -10.97
N SER A 236 9.51 10.36 -11.43
CA SER A 236 9.66 10.86 -12.80
C SER A 236 11.11 11.27 -13.09
N VAL A 237 11.73 12.05 -12.19
CA VAL A 237 13.14 12.47 -12.31
C VAL A 237 14.09 11.27 -12.29
N ALA A 238 13.93 10.35 -11.34
CA ALA A 238 14.74 9.13 -11.26
C ALA A 238 14.58 8.27 -12.52
N GLY A 239 13.34 8.09 -13.02
CA GLY A 239 13.09 7.33 -14.24
C GLY A 239 13.68 7.98 -15.49
N ALA A 240 13.73 9.30 -15.56
CA ALA A 240 14.42 10.02 -16.63
C ALA A 240 15.94 9.84 -16.56
N VAL A 241 16.53 9.85 -15.37
CA VAL A 241 17.96 9.54 -15.16
C VAL A 241 18.27 8.10 -15.62
N GLU A 242 17.48 7.11 -15.22
CA GLU A 242 17.68 5.71 -15.63
C GLU A 242 17.60 5.54 -17.16
N LYS A 243 16.66 6.24 -17.79
CA LYS A 243 16.47 6.23 -19.26
C LYS A 243 17.41 7.17 -20.01
N ARG A 244 18.27 7.92 -19.30
CA ARG A 244 19.17 8.93 -19.87
C ARG A 244 18.44 9.99 -20.71
N VAL A 245 17.24 10.37 -20.27
CA VAL A 245 16.49 11.48 -20.85
C VAL A 245 17.19 12.79 -20.45
N GLY A 246 17.45 13.66 -21.42
CA GLY A 246 18.08 14.95 -21.16
C GLY A 246 17.16 15.86 -20.36
N ILE A 247 17.63 16.28 -19.19
CA ILE A 247 16.98 17.28 -18.33
C ILE A 247 17.94 18.46 -18.22
N GLY A 248 17.47 19.67 -18.54
CA GLY A 248 18.23 20.90 -18.31
C GLY A 248 18.37 21.15 -16.81
N ASP A 249 19.55 21.57 -16.35
CA ASP A 249 19.82 21.82 -14.93
C ASP A 249 19.53 20.61 -14.01
N LEU A 250 19.99 19.43 -14.44
CA LEU A 250 19.72 18.15 -13.80
C LEU A 250 20.05 18.14 -12.30
N GLU A 251 21.15 18.75 -11.88
CA GLU A 251 21.60 18.76 -10.49
C GLU A 251 20.59 19.49 -9.59
N ASN A 252 20.17 20.69 -9.97
CA ASN A 252 19.18 21.46 -9.19
C ASN A 252 17.82 20.75 -9.15
N ILE A 253 17.40 20.12 -10.25
CA ILE A 253 16.12 19.37 -10.29
C ILE A 253 16.19 18.13 -9.40
N ILE A 254 17.31 17.40 -9.40
CA ILE A 254 17.51 16.26 -8.48
C ILE A 254 17.44 16.75 -7.03
N ASN A 255 18.15 17.83 -6.70
CA ASN A 255 18.17 18.36 -5.33
C ASN A 255 16.78 18.82 -4.87
N PHE A 256 16.04 19.54 -5.74
CA PHE A 256 14.66 19.95 -5.47
C PHE A 256 13.74 18.73 -5.25
N ALA A 257 13.78 17.76 -6.16
CA ALA A 257 12.91 16.59 -6.09
C ALA A 257 13.24 15.71 -4.86
N LEU A 258 14.52 15.59 -4.49
CA LEU A 258 14.95 14.89 -3.28
C LEU A 258 14.46 15.60 -2.02
N ASP A 259 14.62 16.92 -1.92
CA ASP A 259 14.13 17.71 -0.78
C ASP A 259 12.61 17.55 -0.59
N GLU A 260 11.83 17.61 -1.68
CA GLU A 260 10.38 17.39 -1.63
C GLU A 260 10.02 15.94 -1.25
N ALA A 261 10.72 14.93 -1.77
CA ALA A 261 10.47 13.54 -1.44
C ALA A 261 10.84 13.20 0.02
N GLU A 262 11.94 13.76 0.54
CA GLU A 262 12.30 13.61 1.95
C GLU A 262 11.26 14.23 2.89
N LYS A 263 10.72 15.41 2.53
CA LYS A 263 9.58 15.99 3.26
C LYS A 263 8.40 15.03 3.28
N ALA A 264 8.07 14.40 2.14
CA ALA A 264 6.99 13.42 2.04
C ALA A 264 7.19 12.21 2.98
N VAL A 265 8.41 11.69 3.09
CA VAL A 265 8.72 10.59 4.01
C VAL A 265 8.66 11.05 5.46
N SER A 266 9.10 12.27 5.76
CA SER A 266 9.10 12.82 7.12
C SER A 266 7.70 12.99 7.72
N THR A 267 6.67 13.22 6.89
CA THR A 267 5.27 13.32 7.35
C THR A 267 4.67 11.97 7.72
N HIS A 268 5.26 10.87 7.24
CA HIS A 268 4.78 9.51 7.47
C HIS A 268 5.90 8.57 7.95
N PRO A 269 6.51 8.84 9.13
CA PRO A 269 7.75 8.21 9.58
C PRO A 269 7.62 6.71 9.93
N LYS A 270 6.41 6.15 9.85
CA LYS A 270 6.14 4.73 10.09
C LYS A 270 5.93 3.94 8.79
N ILE A 271 5.86 4.59 7.62
CA ILE A 271 5.62 3.92 6.34
C ILE A 271 6.95 3.40 5.79
N ALA A 272 7.21 2.10 5.95
CA ALA A 272 8.44 1.47 5.49
C ALA A 272 8.68 1.58 3.97
N SER A 273 7.62 1.57 3.16
CA SER A 273 7.73 1.64 1.69
C SER A 273 8.37 2.95 1.23
N GLY A 274 8.02 4.09 1.82
CA GLY A 274 8.64 5.38 1.49
C GLY A 274 10.15 5.37 1.74
N TYR A 275 10.61 4.76 2.83
CA TYR A 275 12.04 4.59 3.09
C TYR A 275 12.72 3.63 2.10
N THR A 276 12.06 2.52 1.75
CA THR A 276 12.55 1.59 0.72
C THR A 276 12.68 2.27 -0.65
N ASP A 277 11.67 3.04 -1.04
CA ASP A 277 11.65 3.76 -2.30
C ASP A 277 12.72 4.83 -2.36
N MET A 278 12.94 5.57 -1.27
CA MET A 278 14.05 6.51 -1.19
C MET A 278 15.41 5.80 -1.32
N ALA A 279 15.62 4.67 -0.65
CA ALA A 279 16.86 3.89 -0.82
C ALA A 279 17.10 3.47 -2.28
N ARG A 280 16.03 3.05 -2.99
CA ARG A 280 16.08 2.76 -4.43
C ARG A 280 16.40 4.02 -5.26
N ILE A 281 15.75 5.13 -4.98
CA ILE A 281 15.92 6.40 -5.71
C ILE A 281 17.33 6.96 -5.52
N TYR A 282 17.88 6.98 -4.30
CA TYR A 282 19.26 7.40 -4.08
C TYR A 282 20.26 6.46 -4.78
N ASN A 283 19.98 5.15 -4.85
CA ASN A 283 20.81 4.24 -5.65
C ASN A 283 20.79 4.57 -7.14
N VAL A 284 19.69 5.11 -7.68
CA VAL A 284 19.63 5.60 -9.07
C VAL A 284 20.54 6.80 -9.24
N PHE A 285 20.40 7.84 -8.41
CA PHE A 285 21.25 9.03 -8.52
C PHE A 285 22.70 8.75 -8.18
N GLY A 286 22.98 7.81 -7.27
CA GLY A 286 24.32 7.33 -6.95
C GLY A 286 25.02 6.61 -8.10
N THR A 287 24.34 6.31 -9.20
CA THR A 287 25.01 5.87 -10.44
C THR A 287 25.70 7.03 -11.17
N ILE A 288 25.29 8.27 -10.92
CA ILE A 288 25.90 9.49 -11.42
C ILE A 288 27.08 9.83 -10.49
N GLY A 289 28.31 9.69 -10.96
CA GLY A 289 29.51 10.09 -10.22
C GLY A 289 29.84 9.29 -8.95
N ARG A 290 28.92 8.44 -8.44
CA ARG A 290 29.06 7.69 -7.18
C ARG A 290 29.34 8.60 -5.98
N ASP A 291 28.58 9.69 -5.89
CA ASP A 291 28.68 10.65 -4.79
C ASP A 291 28.52 9.93 -3.42
N PRO A 292 29.53 10.02 -2.52
CA PRO A 292 29.48 9.41 -1.20
C PRO A 292 28.30 9.86 -0.34
N GLU A 293 27.85 11.11 -0.45
CA GLU A 293 26.75 11.66 0.36
C GLU A 293 25.41 11.06 -0.07
N ILE A 294 25.15 11.02 -1.39
CA ILE A 294 23.98 10.35 -1.98
C ILE A 294 23.93 8.88 -1.58
N LEU A 295 25.06 8.17 -1.64
CA LEU A 295 25.12 6.75 -1.26
C LEU A 295 25.01 6.54 0.25
N ALA A 296 25.44 7.49 1.08
CA ALA A 296 25.21 7.43 2.53
C ALA A 296 23.73 7.63 2.86
N ARG A 297 23.04 8.56 2.18
CA ARG A 297 21.58 8.72 2.31
C ARG A 297 20.84 7.45 1.86
N ALA A 298 21.23 6.83 0.74
CA ALA A 298 20.64 5.56 0.30
C ALA A 298 20.68 4.48 1.40
N GLN A 299 21.83 4.36 2.05
CA GLN A 299 22.03 3.42 3.15
C GLN A 299 21.16 3.77 4.36
N GLN A 300 21.14 5.04 4.78
CA GLN A 300 20.34 5.49 5.92
C GLN A 300 18.84 5.24 5.72
N PHE A 301 18.30 5.54 4.54
CA PHE A 301 16.90 5.26 4.22
C PHE A 301 16.63 3.75 4.21
N GLY A 302 17.53 2.93 3.65
CA GLY A 302 17.38 1.48 3.64
C GLY A 302 17.41 0.88 5.05
N GLU A 303 18.35 1.28 5.89
CA GLU A 303 18.42 0.85 7.29
C GLU A 303 17.17 1.25 8.08
N LYS A 304 16.67 2.47 7.87
CA LYS A 304 15.42 2.92 8.49
C LYS A 304 14.21 2.11 8.05
N SER A 305 14.16 1.69 6.79
CA SER A 305 13.13 0.76 6.29
C SER A 305 13.21 -0.59 7.01
N LEU A 306 14.41 -1.12 7.25
CA LEU A 306 14.60 -2.38 7.99
C LEU A 306 14.24 -2.28 9.47
N GLU A 307 14.39 -1.12 10.11
CA GLU A 307 13.86 -0.92 11.48
C GLU A 307 12.33 -1.13 11.53
N LEU A 308 11.62 -0.70 10.49
CA LEU A 308 10.17 -0.81 10.38
C LEU A 308 9.71 -2.15 9.80
N SER A 309 10.57 -2.84 9.06
CA SER A 309 10.26 -4.09 8.38
C SER A 309 11.51 -4.98 8.26
N PRO A 310 11.94 -5.66 9.34
CA PRO A 310 13.27 -6.29 9.43
C PRO A 310 13.59 -7.33 8.36
N ASN A 311 12.60 -8.10 7.92
CA ASN A 311 12.81 -9.18 6.95
C ASN A 311 12.52 -8.73 5.50
N ARG A 312 12.55 -7.42 5.21
CA ARG A 312 12.23 -6.89 3.88
C ARG A 312 13.35 -7.18 2.88
N GLN A 313 13.21 -8.27 2.15
CA GLN A 313 14.18 -8.70 1.12
C GLN A 313 14.41 -7.62 0.06
N GLU A 314 13.38 -6.91 -0.39
CA GLU A 314 13.53 -5.80 -1.34
C GLU A 314 14.51 -4.72 -0.82
N THR A 315 14.33 -4.25 0.41
CA THR A 315 15.22 -3.29 1.05
C THR A 315 16.64 -3.83 1.19
N LEU A 316 16.79 -5.10 1.56
CA LEU A 316 18.08 -5.77 1.65
C LEU A 316 18.80 -5.81 0.29
N PHE A 317 18.06 -6.00 -0.81
CA PHE A 317 18.63 -5.93 -2.16
C PHE A 317 19.10 -4.52 -2.51
N TYR A 318 18.34 -3.48 -2.13
CA TYR A 318 18.77 -2.10 -2.34
C TYR A 318 19.99 -1.74 -1.49
N LEU A 319 20.09 -2.21 -0.24
CA LEU A 319 21.27 -2.02 0.59
C LEU A 319 22.49 -2.77 0.04
N ALA A 320 22.31 -3.98 -0.49
CA ALA A 320 23.37 -4.70 -1.20
C ALA A 320 23.85 -3.89 -2.43
N ARG A 321 22.92 -3.35 -3.22
CA ARG A 321 23.24 -2.46 -4.37
C ARG A 321 23.96 -1.20 -3.91
N THR A 322 23.52 -0.56 -2.82
CA THR A 322 24.19 0.61 -2.25
C THR A 322 25.63 0.29 -1.88
N ALA A 323 25.87 -0.83 -1.20
CA ALA A 323 27.21 -1.28 -0.84
C ALA A 323 28.10 -1.54 -2.08
N LEU A 324 27.55 -2.09 -3.16
CA LEU A 324 28.28 -2.24 -4.43
C LEU A 324 28.64 -0.89 -5.06
N LEU A 325 27.72 0.09 -5.06
CA LEU A 325 27.98 1.45 -5.54
C LEU A 325 29.04 2.16 -4.70
N GLN A 326 29.05 1.91 -3.39
CA GLN A 326 30.08 2.38 -2.46
C GLN A 326 31.43 1.65 -2.60
N ASN A 327 31.56 0.69 -3.54
CA ASN A 327 32.74 -0.16 -3.72
C ASN A 327 33.08 -1.02 -2.49
N ARG A 328 32.05 -1.52 -1.77
CA ARG A 328 32.15 -2.38 -0.59
C ARG A 328 31.45 -3.74 -0.83
N PRO A 329 31.96 -4.58 -1.74
CA PRO A 329 31.28 -5.81 -2.14
C PRO A 329 31.17 -6.85 -1.02
N ASN A 330 32.07 -6.83 -0.04
CA ASN A 330 31.97 -7.65 1.17
C ASN A 330 30.69 -7.32 1.97
N ILE A 331 30.35 -6.04 2.13
CA ILE A 331 29.12 -5.62 2.82
C ILE A 331 27.89 -5.99 1.99
N ALA A 332 27.97 -5.89 0.65
CA ALA A 332 26.87 -6.30 -0.22
C ALA A 332 26.51 -7.79 -0.05
N VAL A 333 27.53 -8.65 0.09
CA VAL A 333 27.34 -10.08 0.38
C VAL A 333 26.61 -10.29 1.72
N GLU A 334 26.94 -9.53 2.76
CA GLU A 334 26.27 -9.67 4.07
C GLU A 334 24.78 -9.29 4.00
N TRP A 335 24.43 -8.19 3.31
CA TRP A 335 23.03 -7.84 3.08
C TRP A 335 22.27 -8.90 2.27
N ALA A 336 22.90 -9.43 1.21
CA ALA A 336 22.28 -10.45 0.39
C ALA A 336 22.11 -11.80 1.13
N LYS A 337 23.05 -12.16 2.01
CA LYS A 337 22.91 -13.33 2.91
C LYS A 337 21.73 -13.16 3.86
N GLN A 338 21.52 -11.97 4.43
CA GLN A 338 20.34 -11.71 5.26
C GLN A 338 19.04 -11.89 4.46
N ALA A 339 19.01 -11.48 3.20
CA ALA A 339 17.82 -11.68 2.36
C ALA A 339 17.52 -13.16 2.08
N VAL A 340 18.56 -13.99 1.94
CA VAL A 340 18.42 -15.46 1.86
C VAL A 340 17.98 -16.06 3.20
N ALA A 341 18.53 -15.59 4.31
CA ALA A 341 18.16 -16.04 5.65
C ALA A 341 16.71 -15.71 6.02
N ALA A 342 16.15 -14.63 5.45
CA ALA A 342 14.76 -14.23 5.67
C ALA A 342 13.75 -15.30 5.21
N ASP A 343 13.99 -15.94 4.06
CA ASP A 343 13.33 -17.19 3.66
C ASP A 343 14.17 -17.90 2.58
N VAL A 344 14.62 -19.12 2.88
CA VAL A 344 15.52 -19.93 2.05
C VAL A 344 14.84 -20.53 0.81
N THR A 345 13.52 -20.40 0.65
CA THR A 345 12.79 -20.90 -0.53
C THR A 345 12.62 -19.83 -1.61
N VAL A 346 13.09 -18.60 -1.37
CA VAL A 346 12.93 -17.47 -2.29
C VAL A 346 14.12 -17.39 -3.26
N GLY A 347 13.92 -17.84 -4.50
CA GLY A 347 14.97 -17.90 -5.53
C GLY A 347 15.64 -16.55 -5.83
N VAL A 348 14.89 -15.44 -5.88
CA VAL A 348 15.45 -14.11 -6.17
C VAL A 348 16.48 -13.66 -5.12
N SER A 349 16.37 -14.10 -3.86
CA SER A 349 17.36 -13.77 -2.84
C SER A 349 18.73 -14.37 -3.16
N TYR A 350 18.75 -15.59 -3.69
CA TYR A 350 19.98 -16.24 -4.15
C TYR A 350 20.58 -15.58 -5.39
N TRP A 351 19.75 -15.03 -6.27
CA TRP A 351 20.21 -14.26 -7.42
C TRP A 351 21.03 -13.04 -6.97
N TYR A 352 20.49 -12.22 -6.05
CA TYR A 352 21.21 -11.07 -5.51
C TYR A 352 22.45 -11.45 -4.70
N LEU A 353 22.41 -12.57 -3.98
CA LEU A 353 23.59 -13.10 -3.28
C LEU A 353 24.70 -13.50 -4.27
N GLY A 354 24.33 -14.23 -5.32
CA GLY A 354 25.28 -14.64 -6.35
C GLY A 354 25.93 -13.47 -7.07
N LEU A 355 25.15 -12.44 -7.45
CA LEU A 355 25.70 -11.19 -8.01
C LEU A 355 26.67 -10.50 -7.06
N SER A 356 26.33 -10.42 -5.77
CA SER A 356 27.18 -9.80 -4.75
C SER A 356 28.48 -10.57 -4.55
N LEU A 357 28.44 -11.91 -4.58
CA LEU A 357 29.61 -12.78 -4.48
C LEU A 357 30.53 -12.64 -5.70
N VAL A 358 29.97 -12.61 -6.91
CA VAL A 358 30.75 -12.38 -8.14
C VAL A 358 31.46 -11.01 -8.08
N ALA A 359 30.75 -9.96 -7.65
CA ALA A 359 31.33 -8.64 -7.46
C ALA A 359 32.39 -8.59 -6.35
N ASN A 360 32.32 -9.49 -5.37
CA ASN A 360 33.31 -9.67 -4.30
C ASN A 360 34.49 -10.59 -4.70
N ASN A 361 34.71 -10.83 -5.99
CA ASN A 361 35.73 -11.74 -6.52
C ASN A 361 35.59 -13.21 -6.04
N GLN A 362 34.39 -13.63 -5.63
CA GLN A 362 34.06 -14.98 -5.19
C GLN A 362 33.22 -15.70 -6.27
N SER A 363 33.67 -15.67 -7.52
CA SER A 363 32.88 -16.12 -8.68
C SER A 363 32.40 -17.57 -8.58
N ALA A 364 33.22 -18.49 -8.06
CA ALA A 364 32.83 -19.90 -7.90
C ALA A 364 31.63 -20.05 -6.94
N ALA A 365 31.67 -19.37 -5.79
CA ALA A 365 30.55 -19.34 -4.85
C ALA A 365 29.34 -18.63 -5.45
N GLY A 366 29.55 -17.52 -6.16
CA GLY A 366 28.48 -16.78 -6.80
C GLY A 366 27.71 -17.58 -7.86
N ILE A 367 28.43 -18.37 -8.68
CA ILE A 367 27.82 -19.27 -9.68
C ILE A 367 26.95 -20.34 -9.00
N ILE A 368 27.37 -20.89 -7.86
CA ILE A 368 26.59 -21.88 -7.09
C ILE A 368 25.26 -21.26 -6.63
N GLU A 369 25.28 -20.05 -6.09
CA GLU A 369 24.07 -19.38 -5.62
C GLU A 369 23.16 -18.95 -6.79
N ILE A 370 23.72 -18.51 -7.92
CA ILE A 370 22.93 -18.22 -9.13
C ILE A 370 22.24 -19.47 -9.64
N LYS A 371 22.93 -20.61 -9.68
CA LYS A 371 22.33 -21.89 -10.07
C LYS A 371 21.18 -22.26 -9.13
N LYS A 372 21.38 -22.10 -7.82
CA LYS A 372 20.33 -22.32 -6.82
C LYS A 372 19.13 -21.39 -7.01
N ALA A 373 19.35 -20.14 -7.41
CA ALA A 373 18.28 -19.20 -7.73
C ALA A 373 17.40 -19.74 -8.89
N LEU A 374 18.02 -20.25 -9.95
CA LEU A 374 17.34 -20.84 -11.11
C LEU A 374 16.58 -22.12 -10.72
N ASP A 375 17.20 -23.00 -9.91
CA ASP A 375 16.56 -24.22 -9.39
C ASP A 375 15.32 -23.89 -8.54
N LEU A 376 15.32 -22.75 -7.84
CA LEU A 376 14.20 -22.23 -7.07
C LEU A 376 13.23 -21.37 -7.90
N GLY A 377 13.33 -21.42 -9.23
CA GLY A 377 12.37 -20.80 -10.15
C GLY A 377 12.61 -19.33 -10.48
N TYR A 378 13.77 -18.76 -10.14
CA TYR A 378 14.14 -17.43 -10.64
C TYR A 378 14.18 -17.42 -12.17
N GLN A 379 13.53 -16.43 -12.78
CA GLN A 379 13.52 -16.23 -14.23
C GLN A 379 14.25 -14.93 -14.57
N PRO A 380 15.22 -14.96 -15.51
CA PRO A 380 15.93 -13.76 -15.95
C PRO A 380 14.98 -12.69 -16.47
N ARG A 381 15.11 -11.45 -15.99
CA ARG A 381 14.15 -10.37 -16.25
C ARG A 381 14.38 -9.63 -17.56
N ASN A 382 15.60 -9.68 -18.09
CA ASN A 382 16.01 -8.97 -19.29
C ASN A 382 17.14 -9.71 -20.01
N ASP A 383 17.49 -9.28 -21.21
CA ASP A 383 18.52 -9.93 -22.01
C ASP A 383 19.93 -9.80 -21.41
N SER A 384 20.20 -8.75 -20.64
CA SER A 384 21.47 -8.60 -19.93
C SER A 384 21.67 -9.71 -18.90
N GLU A 385 20.63 -10.08 -18.15
CA GLU A 385 20.68 -11.20 -17.20
C GLU A 385 20.87 -12.54 -17.93
N LYS A 386 20.18 -12.76 -19.07
CA LYS A 386 20.37 -13.97 -19.88
C LYS A 386 21.80 -14.10 -20.39
N ILE A 387 22.37 -13.00 -20.91
CA ILE A 387 23.76 -12.96 -21.39
C ILE A 387 24.72 -13.20 -20.24
N PHE A 388 24.47 -12.60 -19.08
CA PHE A 388 25.30 -12.80 -17.88
C PHE A 388 25.32 -14.27 -17.44
N ILE A 389 24.15 -14.93 -17.35
CA ILE A 389 24.04 -16.36 -17.01
C ILE A 389 24.79 -17.20 -18.04
N LYS A 390 24.61 -16.93 -19.34
CA LYS A 390 25.32 -17.64 -20.41
C LYS A 390 26.84 -17.49 -20.29
N ASN A 391 27.32 -16.30 -19.94
CA ASN A 391 28.76 -16.04 -19.74
C ASN A 391 29.33 -16.76 -18.51
N LEU A 392 28.49 -17.11 -17.54
CA LEU A 392 28.86 -17.94 -16.39
C LEU A 392 28.83 -19.45 -16.69
N GLY A 393 28.40 -19.85 -17.90
CA GLY A 393 28.32 -21.25 -18.32
C GLY A 393 27.13 -22.01 -17.73
N LEU A 394 26.06 -21.29 -17.36
CA LEU A 394 24.81 -21.83 -16.80
C LEU A 394 23.67 -21.87 -17.83
#